data_AF-A0A9E3ML17-F1
#
_entry.id   AF-A0A9E3ML17-F1
#
_cell.length_a   1.000
_cell.length_b   1.000
_cell.length_c   1.000
_cell.angle_alpha   90.00
_cell.angle_beta   90.00
_cell.angle_gamma   90.00
#
_symmetry.space_group_name_H-M   'P 1'
#
loop_
_entity.id
_entity.type
_entity.pdbx_description
1 polymer ?
#
loop_
_entity_poly.entity_id
_entity_poly.type
_entity_poly.pdbx_seq_one_letter_code
_entity_poly.pdbx_strand_id
1 'polypeptide(L)' 'MGATIVSEIPFALIAPHEKQAHTNHYQSLDKLASRGGLSACEALAILEDRRWHAMPDSLEAQRLLINKVREWRAV' A
#
# COMPACT_ATOMS: atom_id res chain seq x y z
N MET A 1 21.71 -5.23 11.69
CA MET A 1 20.52 -4.39 11.43
C MET A 1 19.60 -5.18 10.51
N GLY A 2 18.51 -5.73 11.03
CA GLY A 2 17.58 -6.50 10.20
C GLY A 2 16.87 -5.56 9.22
N ALA A 3 16.86 -5.92 7.93
CA ALA A 3 16.00 -5.24 6.96
C ALA A 3 14.56 -5.34 7.46
N THR A 4 13.98 -4.21 7.88
CA THR A 4 12.56 -4.19 8.21
C THR A 4 11.83 -4.30 6.88
N ILE A 5 11.16 -5.42 6.66
CA ILE A 5 10.26 -5.61 5.53
C ILE A 5 8.86 -5.44 6.09
N VAL A 6 8.03 -4.64 5.43
CA VAL A 6 6.58 -4.64 5.70
C VAL A 6 5.96 -5.72 4.82
N SER A 7 5.42 -6.75 5.46
CA SER A 7 4.69 -7.84 4.79
C SER A 7 3.17 -7.62 4.76
N GLU A 8 2.67 -6.64 5.52
CA GLU A 8 1.24 -6.39 5.69
C GLU A 8 0.95 -4.90 5.96
N ILE A 9 -0.18 -4.41 5.46
CA ILE A 9 -0.70 -3.08 5.75
C ILE A 9 -1.93 -3.26 6.65
N PRO A 10 -2.00 -2.59 7.82
CA PRO A 10 -3.21 -2.60 8.63
C PRO A 10 -4.43 -2.18 7.81
N PHE A 11 -5.49 -2.98 7.82
CA PHE A 11 -6.66 -2.69 6.98
C PHE A 11 -7.26 -1.32 7.29
N ALA A 12 -7.29 -0.93 8.58
CA ALA A 12 -7.77 0.39 9.01
C ALA A 12 -6.96 1.58 8.45
N LEU A 13 -5.68 1.38 8.11
CA LEU A 13 -4.86 2.41 7.46
C LEU A 13 -5.26 2.62 6.00
N ILE A 14 -5.57 1.53 5.28
CA ILE A 14 -5.86 1.59 3.84
C ILE A 14 -7.35 1.70 3.51
N ALA A 15 -8.25 1.29 4.41
CA ALA A 15 -9.70 1.29 4.23
C ALA A 15 -10.30 2.65 3.79
N PRO A 16 -9.82 3.82 4.27
CA PRO A 16 -10.31 5.11 3.79
C PRO A 16 -10.11 5.34 2.28
N HIS A 17 -9.19 4.60 1.66
CA HIS A 17 -8.77 4.76 0.27
C HIS A 17 -9.39 3.73 -0.70
N GLU A 18 -10.49 3.07 -0.30
CA GLU A 18 -11.23 2.08 -1.13
C GLU A 18 -11.56 2.63 -2.54
N LYS A 19 -11.94 3.91 -2.62
CA LYS A 19 -12.22 4.57 -3.90
C LYS A 19 -11.00 4.60 -4.82
N GLN A 20 -9.81 4.78 -4.26
CA GLN A 20 -8.57 4.78 -5.04
C GLN A 20 -8.19 3.37 -5.49
N ALA A 21 -8.47 2.33 -4.68
CA ALA A 21 -8.32 0.94 -5.09
C ALA A 21 -9.19 0.64 -6.33
N HIS A 22 -10.46 1.06 -6.32
CA HIS A 22 -11.33 0.95 -7.48
C HIS A 22 -10.80 1.73 -8.70
N THR A 23 -10.26 2.93 -8.49
CA THR A 23 -9.74 3.77 -9.57
C THR A 23 -8.47 3.18 -10.21
N ASN A 24 -7.58 2.61 -9.41
CA ASN A 24 -6.30 2.09 -9.87
C ASN A 24 -6.38 0.65 -10.39
N HIS A 25 -7.25 -0.18 -9.80
CA HIS A 25 -7.26 -1.62 -10.05
C HIS A 25 -8.63 -2.18 -10.44
N TYR A 26 -9.66 -1.35 -10.55
CA TYR A 26 -11.05 -1.77 -10.80
C TYR A 26 -11.57 -2.81 -9.80
N GLN A 27 -10.99 -2.85 -8.60
CA GLN A 27 -11.21 -3.88 -7.60
C GLN A 27 -11.21 -3.27 -6.20
N SER A 28 -11.94 -3.94 -5.30
CA SER A 28 -11.96 -3.54 -3.90
C SER A 28 -10.69 -3.96 -3.17
N LEU A 29 -10.43 -3.35 -2.01
CA LEU A 29 -9.31 -3.70 -1.12
C LEU A 29 -9.38 -5.17 -0.69
N ASP A 30 -10.57 -5.70 -0.38
CA ASP A 30 -10.75 -7.12 -0.06
C ASP A 30 -10.36 -8.04 -1.23
N LYS A 31 -10.76 -7.67 -2.46
CA LYS A 31 -10.41 -8.45 -3.66
C LYS A 31 -8.90 -8.41 -3.91
N LEU A 32 -8.28 -7.25 -3.74
CA LEU A 32 -6.83 -7.09 -3.84
C LEU A 32 -6.11 -7.97 -2.81
N ALA A 33 -6.51 -7.93 -1.54
CA ALA A 33 -5.95 -8.76 -0.49
C ALA A 33 -6.11 -10.27 -0.80
N SER A 34 -7.27 -10.69 -1.31
CA SER A 34 -7.56 -12.10 -1.61
C SER A 34 -6.68 -12.72 -2.70
N ARG A 35 -6.08 -11.91 -3.59
CA ARG A 35 -5.25 -12.40 -4.71
C ARG A 35 -3.74 -12.19 -4.52
N GLY A 36 -3.31 -11.92 -3.29
CA GLY A 36 -1.90 -11.75 -2.94
C GLY A 36 -1.49 -10.31 -2.57
N GLY A 37 -2.44 -9.38 -2.54
CA GLY A 37 -2.20 -8.02 -2.06
C GLY A 37 -1.68 -7.07 -3.14
N LEU A 38 -0.82 -6.16 -2.69
CA LEU A 38 -0.31 -5.02 -3.45
C LEU A 38 1.21 -4.98 -3.34
N SER A 39 1.89 -4.59 -4.41
CA SER A 39 3.29 -4.12 -4.33
C SER A 39 3.38 -2.82 -3.54
N ALA A 40 4.60 -2.43 -3.12
CA ALA A 40 4.77 -1.22 -2.32
C ALA A 40 4.36 0.04 -3.11
N CYS A 41 4.69 0.10 -4.40
CA CYS A 41 4.28 1.21 -5.28
C CYS A 41 2.74 1.31 -5.45
N GLU A 42 2.03 0.18 -5.56
CA GLU A 42 0.56 0.16 -5.66
C GLU A 42 -0.09 0.58 -4.34
N ALA A 43 0.39 0.04 -3.22
CA ALA A 43 -0.07 0.43 -1.90
C ALA A 43 0.11 1.93 -1.63
N LEU A 44 1.29 2.48 -1.95
CA LEU A 44 1.53 3.92 -1.84
C LEU A 44 0.59 4.73 -2.75
N ALA A 45 0.34 4.25 -3.97
CA ALA A 45 -0.57 4.95 -4.87
C ALA A 45 -1.99 5.06 -4.30
N ILE A 46 -2.45 4.00 -3.63
CA ILE A 46 -3.74 3.99 -2.94
C ILE A 46 -3.72 4.90 -1.70
N LEU A 47 -2.72 4.76 -0.82
CA LEU A 47 -2.58 5.55 0.41
C LEU A 47 -2.37 7.06 0.18
N GLU A 48 -1.96 7.45 -1.02
CA GLU A 48 -1.74 8.85 -1.41
C GLU A 48 -2.87 9.40 -2.30
N ASP A 49 -3.95 8.63 -2.49
CA ASP A 49 -5.07 8.96 -3.39
C ASP A 49 -4.60 9.42 -4.78
N ARG A 50 -3.54 8.77 -5.30
CA ARG A 50 -2.95 9.07 -6.60
C ARG A 50 -3.19 7.96 -7.60
N ARG A 51 -3.26 8.34 -8.88
CA ARG A 51 -3.35 7.37 -9.97
C ARG A 51 -2.08 6.51 -10.00
N TRP A 52 -2.28 5.20 -10.07
CA TRP A 52 -1.18 4.26 -10.26
C TRP A 52 -0.63 4.38 -11.69
N HIS A 53 0.69 4.30 -11.80
CA HIS A 53 1.42 4.20 -13.06
C HIS A 53 2.43 3.07 -12.94
N ALA A 54 2.62 2.32 -14.01
CA ALA A 54 3.59 1.23 -14.05
C ALA A 54 5.00 1.75 -13.78
N MET A 55 5.59 1.30 -12.69
CA MET A 55 6.98 1.58 -12.31
C MET A 55 7.57 0.36 -11.60
N PRO A 56 8.89 0.14 -11.68
CA PRO A 56 9.54 -0.92 -10.92
C PRO A 56 9.26 -0.75 -9.43
N ASP A 57 9.04 -1.86 -8.72
CA ASP A 57 9.00 -1.84 -7.26
C ASP A 57 10.41 -1.50 -6.77
N SER A 58 10.54 -0.37 -6.09
CA SER A 58 11.83 0.19 -5.68
C SER A 58 12.04 0.05 -4.18
N LEU A 59 13.30 -0.01 -3.76
CA LEU A 59 13.65 0.01 -2.33
C LEU A 59 13.10 1.26 -1.63
N GLU A 60 13.07 2.39 -2.33
CA GLU A 60 12.46 3.64 -1.87
C GLU A 60 10.95 3.50 -1.62
N ALA A 61 10.20 2.87 -2.52
CA ALA A 61 8.78 2.61 -2.31
C ALA A 61 8.53 1.72 -1.09
N GLN A 62 9.34 0.66 -0.93
CA GLN A 62 9.27 -0.21 0.25
C GLN A 62 9.56 0.58 1.53
N ARG A 63 10.63 1.40 1.55
CA ARG A 63 10.98 2.26 2.69
C ARG A 63 9.87 3.24 3.06
N LEU A 64 9.28 3.90 2.07
CA LEU A 64 8.18 4.84 2.28
C LEU A 64 6.96 4.13 2.87
N LEU A 65 6.60 2.97 2.36
CA LEU A 65 5.49 2.17 2.89
C LEU A 65 5.78 1.72 4.34
N ILE A 66 7.00 1.27 4.63
CA ILE A 66 7.43 0.90 5.99
C ILE A 66 7.24 2.07 6.95
N ASN A 67 7.65 3.27 6.56
CA ASN A 67 7.53 4.46 7.41
C ASN A 67 6.07 4.85 7.63
N LYS A 68 5.23 4.87 6.59
CA LYS A 68 3.78 5.14 6.74
C LYS A 68 3.10 4.17 7.72
N VAL A 69 3.41 2.87 7.62
CA VAL A 69 2.84 1.87 8.53
C VAL A 69 3.35 2.07 9.96
N ARG A 70 4.64 2.41 10.14
CA ARG A 70 5.21 2.69 11.47
C ARG A 70 4.59 3.93 12.11
N GLU A 71 4.47 5.01 11.34
CA GLU A 71 3.86 6.26 11.79
C GLU A 71 2.41 6.02 12.23
N TRP A 72 1.62 5.30 11.42
CA TRP A 72 0.24 4.97 11.79
C TRP A 72 0.14 4.13 13.07
N ARG A 73 1.05 3.17 13.27
CA ARG A 73 1.09 2.32 14.48
C ARG A 73 1.55 3.08 15.74
N ALA A 74 2.15 4.26 15.59
CA ALA A 74 2.61 5.07 16.70
C ALA A 74 1.52 6.02 17.26
N VAL A 75 0.34 6.06 16.63
CA VAL A 75 -0.85 6.82 17.04
C VAL A 75 -1.80 5.92 17.84
#